data_AF-A0A075MLV1-F1
#
_entry.id   AF-A0A075MLV1-F1
#
_cell.length_a   1.000
_cell.length_b   1.000
_cell.length_c   1.000
_cell.angle_alpha   90.00
_cell.angle_beta   90.00
_cell.angle_gamma   90.00
#
_symmetry.space_group_name_H-M   'P 1'
#
loop_
_entity.id
_entity.type
_entity.pdbx_description
1 polymer ?
#
loop_
_entity_poly.entity_id
_entity_poly.type
_entity_poly.pdbx_seq_one_letter_code
_entity_poly.pdbx_strand_id
1 'polypeptide(L)'
;MVKRGFASETTIHESYDGKTRIKQFLRVKATTNNNTANSRKHISLRPSLIAGFPGTGLVGSISANFIIERLDMHQIASVDSEFIMPTVTYIGDKLRHPFRIYADRKGSLYVIVCEAPLLPEGIHNIMDLVVSWAINNGIGEVITLDGIPVSGWPAKNRESIVLTSHYHSGNLQQPSLPSAPASGNDEDNDNNNDDNYGNNAAADDDDNYDDGLKSSSPYHHKKTTLITGMSAGLLSSCLSRDMACSAVLVQTASGVPDPEGAALLLQTISEMPHVPLELDVGPLLKEGREIKRRLAETIASLKRQEEAQATPYPAGRSMMYG
;
A
#
# COMPACT_ATOMS: atom_id res chain seq x y z
N MET A 1 -29.99 4.71 14.77
CA MET A 1 -30.51 3.35 14.53
C MET A 1 -29.34 2.46 14.13
N VAL A 2 -28.99 1.44 14.91
CA VAL A 2 -27.88 0.53 14.59
C VAL A 2 -28.27 -0.32 13.37
N LYS A 3 -27.47 -0.27 12.29
CA LYS A 3 -27.71 -1.08 11.08
C LYS A 3 -27.58 -2.57 11.41
N ARG A 4 -28.36 -3.45 10.74
CA ARG A 4 -28.28 -4.91 10.90
C ARG A 4 -26.82 -5.38 10.72
N GLY A 5 -26.32 -6.22 11.63
CA GLY A 5 -24.95 -6.75 11.64
C GLY A 5 -24.04 -6.16 12.72
N PHE A 6 -24.41 -5.05 13.35
CA PHE A 6 -23.60 -4.39 14.39
C PHE A 6 -24.30 -4.42 15.76
N ALA A 7 -23.50 -4.47 16.82
CA ALA A 7 -23.90 -4.18 18.19
C ALA A 7 -23.30 -2.85 18.63
N SER A 8 -24.10 -2.02 19.32
CA SER A 8 -23.57 -0.84 20.00
C SER A 8 -22.89 -1.29 21.29
N GLU A 9 -21.56 -1.34 21.27
CA GLU A 9 -20.71 -1.72 22.40
C GLU A 9 -19.49 -0.81 22.34
N THR A 10 -19.18 -0.12 23.45
CA THR A 10 -18.02 0.76 23.52
C THR A 10 -16.89 0.07 24.25
N THR A 11 -15.78 -0.19 23.55
CA THR A 11 -14.53 -0.68 24.12
C THR A 11 -13.42 0.34 23.87
N ILE A 12 -12.53 0.47 24.84
CA ILE A 12 -11.36 1.33 24.75
C ILE A 12 -10.13 0.45 24.85
N HIS A 13 -9.25 0.55 23.86
CA HIS A 13 -7.92 -0.02 23.90
C HIS A 13 -6.93 1.14 24.06
N GLU A 14 -5.98 1.02 24.96
CA GLU A 14 -5.06 2.11 25.31
C GLU A 14 -3.61 1.65 25.15
N SER A 15 -2.75 2.56 24.71
CA SER A 15 -1.30 2.35 24.66
C SER A 15 -0.71 2.31 26.07
N TYR A 16 0.47 1.71 26.21
CA TYR A 16 1.14 1.59 27.51
C TYR A 16 1.39 2.95 28.19
N ASP A 17 1.65 4.00 27.41
CA ASP A 17 1.89 5.35 27.91
C ASP A 17 0.61 6.19 28.10
N GLY A 18 -0.57 5.65 27.77
CA GLY A 18 -1.86 6.34 27.89
C GLY A 18 -2.11 7.46 26.87
N LYS A 19 -1.19 7.67 25.92
CA LYS A 19 -1.26 8.78 24.95
C LYS A 19 -2.03 8.47 23.69
N THR A 20 -2.31 7.19 23.43
CA THR A 20 -3.06 6.72 22.26
C THR A 20 -4.16 5.78 22.72
N ARG A 21 -5.36 5.97 22.17
CA ARG A 21 -6.54 5.15 22.46
C ARG A 21 -7.30 4.80 21.19
N ILE A 22 -7.77 3.56 21.07
CA ILE A 22 -8.75 3.17 20.07
C ILE A 22 -10.10 3.07 20.76
N LYS A 23 -10.98 4.02 20.45
CA LYS A 23 -12.37 4.03 20.88
C LYS A 23 -13.21 3.32 19.84
N GLN A 24 -13.51 2.04 20.10
CA GLN A 24 -14.43 1.26 19.30
C GLN A 24 -15.83 1.41 19.88
N PHE A 25 -16.79 1.80 19.05
CA PHE A 25 -18.17 2.09 19.46
C PHE A 25 -19.20 1.19 18.76
N LEU A 26 -18.77 0.40 17.78
CA LEU A 26 -19.54 -0.70 17.21
C LEU A 26 -18.72 -1.99 17.22
N ARG A 27 -19.39 -3.10 17.53
CA ARG A 27 -18.85 -4.45 17.36
C ARG A 27 -19.58 -5.16 16.24
N VAL A 28 -18.84 -5.83 15.35
CA VAL A 28 -19.43 -6.66 14.30
C VAL A 28 -19.90 -7.97 14.91
N LYS A 29 -21.17 -8.31 14.71
CA LYS A 29 -21.68 -9.63 15.10
C LYS A 29 -21.24 -10.62 14.03
N ALA A 30 -20.18 -11.37 14.30
CA ALA A 30 -19.73 -12.43 13.41
C ALA A 30 -20.93 -13.33 13.06
N THR A 31 -21.23 -13.47 11.77
CA THR A 31 -22.30 -14.35 11.32
C THR A 31 -21.72 -15.77 11.29
N THR A 32 -21.73 -16.45 12.44
CA THR A 32 -21.40 -17.87 12.48
C THR A 32 -22.57 -18.63 11.84
N ASN A 33 -22.49 -18.93 10.54
CA ASN A 33 -23.41 -19.83 9.89
C ASN A 33 -23.15 -21.26 10.38
N ASN A 34 -23.69 -21.62 11.54
CA ASN A 34 -23.64 -22.98 12.08
C ASN A 34 -24.71 -23.93 11.49
N ASN A 35 -25.40 -23.53 10.42
CA ASN A 35 -26.45 -24.35 9.80
C ASN A 35 -26.17 -24.59 8.32
N THR A 36 -25.24 -25.48 7.98
CA THR A 36 -25.48 -26.47 6.91
C THR A 36 -24.46 -27.61 7.03
N ALA A 37 -24.95 -28.82 7.35
CA ALA A 37 -24.24 -30.04 7.06
C ALA A 37 -24.12 -30.20 5.54
N ASN A 38 -23.02 -29.74 4.95
CA ASN A 38 -22.55 -30.27 3.68
C ASN A 38 -21.06 -29.99 3.48
N SER A 39 -20.30 -31.08 3.43
CA SER A 39 -18.87 -31.18 3.28
C SER A 39 -18.38 -30.67 1.93
N ARG A 40 -17.97 -29.40 1.85
CA ARG A 40 -16.90 -28.92 0.95
C ARG A 40 -16.07 -27.89 1.70
N LYS A 41 -14.79 -28.21 1.90
CA LYS A 41 -13.70 -27.42 2.53
C LYS A 41 -14.04 -25.93 2.76
N HIS A 42 -14.70 -25.63 3.88
CA HIS A 42 -14.90 -24.25 4.29
C HIS A 42 -13.59 -23.81 4.97
N ILE A 43 -12.66 -23.23 4.20
CA ILE A 43 -11.53 -22.53 4.79
C ILE A 43 -12.14 -21.37 5.57
N SER A 44 -12.04 -21.42 6.89
CA SER A 44 -12.40 -20.30 7.75
C SER A 44 -11.41 -19.17 7.48
N LEU A 45 -11.70 -18.33 6.49
CA LEU A 45 -10.90 -17.15 6.19
C LEU A 45 -10.93 -16.23 7.42
N ARG A 46 -9.75 -16.00 8.03
CA ARG A 46 -9.61 -14.97 9.06
C ARG A 46 -9.83 -13.59 8.39
N PRO A 47 -10.40 -12.60 9.10
CA PRO A 47 -10.60 -11.29 8.53
C PRO A 47 -9.29 -10.60 8.14
N SER A 48 -9.33 -9.79 7.10
CA SER A 48 -8.18 -8.98 6.66
C SER A 48 -8.37 -7.51 7.05
N LEU A 49 -7.29 -6.82 7.41
CA LEU A 49 -7.26 -5.38 7.64
C LEU A 49 -6.50 -4.70 6.51
N ILE A 50 -7.20 -3.87 5.72
CA ILE A 50 -6.58 -3.05 4.67
C ILE A 50 -6.28 -1.66 5.22
N ALA A 51 -5.07 -1.18 5.01
CA ALA A 51 -4.64 0.16 5.36
C ALA A 51 -4.30 0.97 4.12
N GLY A 52 -4.95 2.13 3.99
CA GLY A 52 -4.67 3.11 2.93
C GLY A 52 -4.37 4.47 3.53
N PHE A 53 -3.09 4.78 3.66
CA PHE A 53 -2.62 6.05 4.20
C PHE A 53 -2.31 7.06 3.08
N PRO A 54 -2.37 8.37 3.38
CA PRO A 54 -1.87 9.41 2.48
C PRO A 54 -0.39 9.19 2.22
N GLY A 55 -0.06 9.01 0.94
CA GLY A 55 1.29 8.75 0.47
C GLY A 55 1.46 9.24 -0.96
N THR A 56 2.45 8.69 -1.66
CA THR A 56 2.70 9.08 -3.05
C THR A 56 1.48 8.82 -3.92
N GLY A 57 1.09 9.79 -4.75
CA GLY A 57 -0.05 9.67 -5.65
C GLY A 57 -1.42 9.55 -4.97
N LEU A 58 -1.48 9.64 -3.63
CA LEU A 58 -2.66 9.37 -2.80
C LEU A 58 -3.31 8.00 -3.08
N VAL A 59 -2.57 7.07 -3.70
CA VAL A 59 -3.14 5.80 -4.18
C VAL A 59 -3.71 4.98 -3.04
N GLY A 60 -3.03 4.92 -1.89
CA GLY A 60 -3.52 4.23 -0.69
C GLY A 60 -4.85 4.79 -0.17
N SER A 61 -4.93 6.10 0.04
CA SER A 61 -6.17 6.76 0.48
C SER A 61 -7.32 6.65 -0.52
N ILE A 62 -7.03 6.78 -1.83
CA ILE A 62 -8.04 6.61 -2.88
C ILE A 62 -8.57 5.18 -2.85
N SER A 63 -7.68 4.17 -2.80
CA SER A 63 -8.08 2.76 -2.75
C SER A 63 -8.91 2.44 -1.50
N ALA A 64 -8.47 2.87 -0.31
CA ALA A 64 -9.20 2.62 0.94
C ALA A 64 -10.59 3.28 0.95
N ASN A 65 -10.69 4.56 0.54
CA ASN A 65 -11.97 5.24 0.46
C ASN A 65 -12.90 4.60 -0.56
N PHE A 66 -12.36 4.16 -1.71
CA PHE A 66 -13.14 3.45 -2.72
C PHE A 66 -13.73 2.14 -2.17
N ILE A 67 -12.94 1.35 -1.43
CA ILE A 67 -13.42 0.12 -0.77
C ILE A 67 -14.56 0.46 0.22
N ILE A 68 -14.35 1.46 1.08
CA ILE A 68 -15.31 1.89 2.10
C ILE A 68 -16.66 2.27 1.46
N GLU A 69 -16.63 3.07 0.40
CA GLU A 69 -17.83 3.55 -0.28
C GLU A 69 -18.54 2.42 -1.04
N ARG A 70 -17.79 1.60 -1.78
CA ARG A 70 -18.37 0.54 -2.61
C ARG A 70 -19.01 -0.58 -1.81
N LEU A 71 -18.48 -0.86 -0.63
CA LEU A 71 -19.00 -1.92 0.25
C LEU A 71 -20.00 -1.39 1.31
N ASP A 72 -20.39 -0.10 1.28
CA ASP A 72 -21.18 0.57 2.35
C ASP A 72 -20.64 0.21 3.74
N MET A 73 -19.33 0.30 3.94
CA MET A 73 -18.70 -0.06 5.22
C MET A 73 -19.13 0.92 6.31
N HIS A 74 -19.18 0.45 7.56
CA HIS A 74 -19.52 1.28 8.71
C HIS A 74 -18.29 1.59 9.52
N GLN A 75 -18.16 2.86 9.91
CA GLN A 75 -17.13 3.26 10.86
C GLN A 75 -17.44 2.60 12.20
N ILE A 76 -16.50 1.82 12.73
CA ILE A 76 -16.66 1.08 13.99
C ILE A 76 -15.81 1.63 15.12
N ALA A 77 -14.71 2.32 14.79
CA ALA A 77 -13.79 2.87 15.76
C ALA A 77 -13.10 4.14 15.26
N SER A 78 -12.53 4.88 16.21
CA SER A 78 -11.63 6.02 15.98
C SER A 78 -10.38 5.87 16.83
N VAL A 79 -9.24 6.27 16.26
CA VAL A 79 -7.96 6.29 16.97
C VAL A 79 -7.72 7.72 17.46
N ASP A 80 -7.72 7.92 18.76
CA ASP A 80 -7.42 9.18 19.44
C ASP A 80 -5.97 9.15 19.93
N SER A 81 -5.22 10.23 19.74
CA SER A 81 -3.82 10.29 20.16
C SER A 81 -3.32 11.72 20.29
N GLU A 82 -2.48 11.98 21.28
CA GLU A 82 -1.73 13.24 21.39
C GLU A 82 -0.76 13.46 20.22
N PHE A 83 -0.43 12.39 19.49
CA PHE A 83 0.50 12.43 18.36
C PHE A 83 -0.20 12.65 17.00
N ILE A 84 -1.53 12.71 16.97
CA ILE A 84 -2.29 13.09 15.78
C ILE A 84 -2.41 14.61 15.79
N MET A 85 -2.00 15.27 14.69
CA MET A 85 -2.20 16.72 14.56
C MET A 85 -3.69 17.06 14.71
N PRO A 86 -4.06 18.07 15.54
CA PRO A 86 -5.44 18.39 15.84
C PRO A 86 -6.15 18.91 14.59
N THR A 87 -6.81 18.01 13.88
CA THR A 87 -7.50 18.28 12.61
C THR A 87 -8.86 17.60 12.62
N VAL A 88 -9.80 18.13 11.83
CA VAL A 88 -11.11 17.55 11.60
C VAL A 88 -11.36 17.48 10.11
N THR A 89 -11.89 16.35 9.65
CA THR A 89 -12.27 16.21 8.24
C THR A 89 -13.74 16.57 8.07
N TYR A 90 -14.05 17.42 7.10
CA TYR A 90 -15.43 17.69 6.66
C TYR A 90 -15.70 16.98 5.33
N ILE A 91 -16.43 15.86 5.37
CA ILE A 91 -16.80 15.07 4.18
C ILE A 91 -18.27 14.67 4.26
N GLY A 92 -19.02 14.97 3.19
CA GLY A 92 -20.44 14.59 3.06
C GLY A 92 -21.31 15.19 4.16
N ASP A 93 -21.14 16.49 4.39
CA ASP A 93 -21.83 17.30 5.40
C ASP A 93 -21.70 16.79 6.84
N LYS A 94 -20.60 16.07 7.12
CA LYS A 94 -20.32 15.51 8.43
C LYS A 94 -18.89 15.81 8.82
N LEU A 95 -18.73 16.27 10.07
CA LEU A 95 -17.44 16.31 10.74
C LEU A 95 -17.05 14.88 11.14
N ARG A 96 -15.81 14.52 10.84
CA ARG A 96 -15.26 13.19 11.09
C ARG A 96 -13.87 13.31 11.71
N HIS A 97 -13.59 12.38 12.61
CA HIS A 97 -12.24 12.18 13.12
C HIS A 97 -11.32 11.76 11.96
N PRO A 98 -10.08 12.25 11.87
CA PRO A 98 -9.19 11.94 10.75
C PRO A 98 -8.76 10.46 10.72
N PHE A 99 -8.56 9.84 11.89
CA PHE A 99 -8.14 8.45 12.02
C PHE A 99 -9.33 7.54 12.37
N ARG A 100 -9.72 6.67 11.44
CA ARG A 100 -10.95 5.86 11.50
C ARG A 100 -10.71 4.42 11.09
N ILE A 101 -11.47 3.52 11.70
CA ILE A 101 -11.53 2.11 11.31
C ILE A 101 -12.96 1.78 10.88
N TYR A 102 -13.08 1.13 9.74
CA TYR A 102 -14.31 0.67 9.13
C TYR A 102 -14.35 -0.85 9.10
N ALA A 103 -15.56 -1.40 9.14
CA ALA A 103 -15.79 -2.83 8.92
C ALA A 103 -16.96 -3.05 7.99
N ASP A 104 -16.89 -4.14 7.23
CA ASP A 104 -18.02 -4.66 6.48
C ASP A 104 -19.03 -5.32 7.45
N ARG A 105 -20.23 -5.64 6.95
CA ARG A 105 -21.29 -6.20 7.80
C ARG A 105 -20.99 -7.63 8.27
N LYS A 106 -20.17 -8.38 7.54
CA LYS A 106 -19.82 -9.77 7.87
C LYS A 106 -18.68 -9.83 8.89
N GLY A 107 -17.88 -8.77 9.00
CA GLY A 107 -16.69 -8.73 9.83
C GLY A 107 -15.52 -9.50 9.21
N SER A 108 -15.56 -9.71 7.90
CA SER A 108 -14.51 -10.35 7.11
C SER A 108 -13.47 -9.34 6.61
N LEU A 109 -13.84 -8.07 6.50
CA LEU A 109 -12.95 -7.03 6.01
C LEU A 109 -13.01 -5.77 6.87
N TYR A 110 -11.83 -5.27 7.20
CA TYR A 110 -11.63 -4.02 7.91
C TYR A 110 -10.82 -3.07 7.03
N VAL A 111 -11.12 -1.77 7.10
CA VAL A 111 -10.35 -0.73 6.41
C VAL A 111 -9.97 0.36 7.39
N ILE A 112 -8.70 0.74 7.39
CA ILE A 112 -8.18 1.83 8.22
C ILE A 112 -7.72 3.00 7.34
N VAL A 113 -8.14 4.20 7.73
CA VAL A 113 -7.79 5.47 7.07
C VAL A 113 -7.31 6.47 8.12
N CYS A 114 -6.32 7.28 7.74
CA CYS A 114 -5.87 8.43 8.51
C CYS A 114 -5.64 9.60 7.56
N GLU A 115 -6.36 10.70 7.73
CA GLU A 115 -6.24 11.89 6.86
C GLU A 115 -5.45 13.03 7.52
N ALA A 116 -4.87 12.77 8.70
CA ALA A 116 -4.09 13.74 9.46
C ALA A 116 -2.60 13.37 9.48
N PRO A 117 -1.69 14.36 9.52
CA PRO A 117 -0.30 14.10 9.82
C PRO A 117 -0.13 13.50 11.22
N LEU A 118 0.76 12.51 11.33
CA LEU A 118 1.20 11.94 12.60
C LEU A 118 2.58 12.47 12.95
N LEU A 119 2.81 12.80 14.22
CA LEU A 119 4.13 13.15 14.73
C LEU A 119 5.04 11.90 14.68
N PRO A 120 6.28 12.00 14.15
CA PRO A 120 7.18 10.85 14.01
C PRO A 120 7.38 10.04 15.29
N GLU A 121 7.47 10.72 16.44
CA GLU A 121 7.69 10.11 17.75
C GLU A 121 6.51 9.22 18.19
N GLY A 122 5.32 9.48 17.66
CA GLY A 122 4.09 8.75 17.99
C GLY A 122 3.72 7.64 17.03
N ILE A 123 4.32 7.58 15.84
CA ILE A 123 3.92 6.62 14.79
C ILE A 123 4.02 5.18 15.30
N HIS A 124 5.15 4.81 15.91
CA HIS A 124 5.34 3.45 16.43
C HIS A 124 4.31 3.09 17.50
N ASN A 125 4.05 4.00 18.45
CA ASN A 125 3.06 3.79 19.51
C ASN A 125 1.64 3.58 18.94
N ILE A 126 1.24 4.43 17.98
CA ILE A 126 -0.07 4.33 17.35
C ILE A 126 -0.20 3.02 16.58
N MET A 127 0.79 2.67 15.75
CA MET A 127 0.74 1.46 14.93
C MET A 127 0.76 0.19 15.78
N ASP A 128 1.51 0.17 16.88
CA ASP A 128 1.50 -0.92 17.86
C ASP A 128 0.14 -1.14 18.49
N LEU A 129 -0.56 -0.06 18.83
CA LEU A 129 -1.93 -0.17 19.36
C LEU A 129 -2.89 -0.67 18.28
N VAL A 130 -2.75 -0.23 17.03
CA VAL A 130 -3.54 -0.72 15.90
C VAL A 130 -3.32 -2.20 15.67
N VAL A 131 -2.08 -2.70 15.67
CA VAL A 131 -1.78 -4.13 15.51
C VAL A 131 -2.29 -4.93 16.70
N SER A 132 -2.12 -4.42 17.93
CA SER A 132 -2.68 -5.06 19.14
C SER A 132 -4.21 -5.18 19.05
N TRP A 133 -4.87 -4.10 18.60
CA TRP A 133 -6.32 -4.10 18.37
C TRP A 133 -6.71 -5.09 17.27
N ALA A 134 -5.94 -5.18 16.18
CA ALA A 134 -6.19 -6.12 15.10
C ALA A 134 -6.12 -7.59 15.59
N ILE A 135 -5.07 -7.94 16.33
CA ILE A 135 -4.90 -9.26 16.97
C ILE A 135 -6.10 -9.59 17.86
N ASN A 136 -6.49 -8.65 18.73
CA ASN A 136 -7.62 -8.82 19.65
C ASN A 136 -8.97 -9.00 18.94
N ASN A 137 -9.12 -8.47 17.73
CA ASN A 137 -10.31 -8.64 16.88
C ASN A 137 -10.20 -9.86 15.95
N GLY A 138 -9.16 -10.69 16.08
CA GLY A 138 -8.99 -11.93 15.32
C GLY A 138 -8.62 -11.72 13.86
N ILE A 139 -8.15 -10.53 13.48
CA ILE A 139 -7.64 -10.24 12.13
C ILE A 139 -6.43 -11.14 11.87
N GLY A 140 -6.44 -11.82 10.71
CA GLY A 140 -5.41 -12.78 10.33
C GLY A 140 -4.26 -12.18 9.53
N GLU A 141 -4.50 -11.07 8.85
CA GLU A 141 -3.50 -10.39 8.03
C GLU A 141 -3.75 -8.88 7.94
N VAL A 142 -2.66 -8.13 7.75
CA VAL A 142 -2.67 -6.68 7.50
C VAL A 142 -2.11 -6.40 6.10
N ILE A 143 -2.87 -5.70 5.26
CA ILE A 143 -2.49 -5.36 3.90
C ILE A 143 -2.38 -3.85 3.79
N THR A 144 -1.23 -3.35 3.38
CA THR A 144 -1.04 -1.92 3.06
C THR A 144 -1.13 -1.70 1.56
N LEU A 145 -1.79 -0.61 1.16
CA LEU A 145 -1.87 -0.15 -0.23
C LEU A 145 -1.08 1.16 -0.32
N ASP A 146 -0.01 1.19 -1.11
CA ASP A 146 0.87 2.38 -1.16
C ASP A 146 1.50 2.65 -2.53
N GLY A 147 2.01 3.87 -2.69
CA GLY A 147 2.62 4.38 -3.91
C GLY A 147 4.13 4.54 -3.77
N ILE A 148 4.89 3.99 -4.72
CA ILE A 148 6.33 4.21 -4.85
C ILE A 148 6.56 5.44 -5.74
N PRO A 149 7.25 6.49 -5.25
CA PRO A 149 7.54 7.65 -6.07
C PRO A 149 8.49 7.32 -7.21
N VAL A 150 8.15 7.79 -8.41
CA VAL A 150 9.04 7.80 -9.57
C VAL A 150 9.28 9.23 -10.03
N SER A 151 10.48 9.46 -10.56
CA SER A 151 10.83 10.72 -11.22
C SER A 151 10.05 10.86 -12.52
N GLY A 152 9.16 11.85 -12.60
CA GLY A 152 8.32 12.11 -13.75
C GLY A 152 7.01 11.32 -13.73
N TRP A 153 6.59 10.85 -14.89
CA TRP A 153 5.34 10.10 -15.02
C TRP A 153 5.59 8.59 -14.96
N PRO A 154 4.78 7.84 -14.19
CA PRO A 154 4.87 6.40 -14.14
C PRO A 154 4.57 5.78 -15.52
N ALA A 155 5.17 4.61 -15.80
CA ALA A 155 4.98 3.90 -17.06
C ALA A 155 3.49 3.59 -17.31
N LYS A 156 3.07 3.61 -18.58
CA LYS A 156 1.68 3.32 -18.97
C LYS A 156 1.25 1.89 -18.63
N ASN A 157 2.16 0.93 -18.79
CA ASN A 157 1.93 -0.49 -18.52
C ASN A 157 2.62 -0.92 -17.22
N ARG A 158 2.54 -0.08 -16.18
CA ARG A 158 3.10 -0.43 -14.88
C ARG A 158 2.26 -1.53 -14.23
N GLU A 159 2.94 -2.40 -13.50
CA GLU A 159 2.33 -3.44 -12.70
C GLU A 159 2.46 -3.10 -11.22
N SER A 160 1.61 -3.70 -10.40
CA SER A 160 1.74 -3.65 -8.96
C SER A 160 2.83 -4.61 -8.50
N ILE A 161 3.41 -4.32 -7.35
CA ILE A 161 4.39 -5.19 -6.67
C ILE A 161 3.72 -5.65 -5.38
N VAL A 162 3.69 -6.95 -5.14
CA VAL A 162 3.20 -7.53 -3.89
C VAL A 162 4.39 -8.03 -3.08
N LEU A 163 4.52 -7.53 -1.85
CA LEU A 163 5.51 -7.97 -0.89
C LEU A 163 4.78 -8.63 0.28
N THR A 164 5.12 -9.88 0.59
CA THR A 164 4.47 -10.67 1.65
C THR A 164 5.48 -11.07 2.73
N SER A 165 5.12 -10.89 3.99
CA SER A 165 5.87 -11.45 5.11
C SER A 165 5.55 -12.96 5.23
N HIS A 166 6.24 -13.82 4.49
CA HIS A 166 6.06 -15.27 4.61
C HIS A 166 6.64 -15.78 5.93
N TYR A 167 5.85 -15.74 7.00
CA TYR A 167 6.07 -16.56 8.19
C TYR A 167 5.04 -17.69 8.21
N HIS A 168 5.43 -18.83 7.63
CA HIS A 168 4.86 -20.13 7.95
C HIS A 168 6.03 -21.07 8.26
N SER A 169 6.41 -21.14 9.54
CA SER A 169 7.13 -22.29 10.08
C SER A 169 6.22 -23.51 9.98
N GLY A 170 6.43 -24.36 8.98
CA GLY A 170 5.73 -25.63 8.89
C GLY A 170 5.44 -26.12 7.47
N ASN A 171 6.47 -26.69 6.84
CA ASN A 171 6.35 -27.88 6.01
C ASN A 171 5.31 -27.84 4.87
N LEU A 172 5.65 -27.19 3.75
CA LEU A 172 5.09 -27.53 2.44
C LEU A 172 6.26 -27.68 1.45
N GLN A 173 6.59 -28.94 1.16
CA GLN A 173 7.46 -29.33 0.05
C GLN A 173 6.92 -28.72 -1.25
N GLN A 174 7.76 -27.99 -1.97
CA GLN A 174 7.43 -27.49 -3.30
C GLN A 174 7.17 -28.68 -4.24
N PRO A 175 6.13 -28.65 -5.11
CA PRO A 175 5.89 -29.72 -6.07
C PRO A 175 7.00 -29.72 -7.13
N SER A 176 7.61 -30.88 -7.37
CA SER A 176 8.58 -31.06 -8.46
C SER A 176 7.87 -31.00 -9.82
N LEU A 177 8.44 -30.22 -10.75
CA LEU A 177 7.98 -30.11 -12.15
C LEU A 177 8.77 -31.05 -13.07
N PRO A 178 8.16 -31.53 -14.18
CA PRO A 178 8.74 -32.52 -15.09
C PRO A 178 9.78 -31.91 -16.03
N SER A 179 10.84 -32.66 -16.30
CA SER A 179 11.96 -32.27 -17.16
C SER A 179 11.61 -32.33 -18.66
N ALA A 180 11.92 -31.24 -19.39
CA ALA A 180 11.83 -31.12 -20.85
C ALA A 180 13.25 -30.98 -21.49
N PRO A 181 13.42 -31.21 -22.80
CA PRO A 181 14.50 -32.03 -23.35
C PRO A 181 15.84 -31.32 -23.60
N ALA A 182 16.88 -32.14 -23.67
CA ALA A 182 18.26 -31.74 -23.89
C ALA A 182 18.55 -31.28 -25.34
N SER A 183 19.28 -30.17 -25.45
CA SER A 183 20.15 -29.82 -26.58
C SER A 183 21.53 -29.60 -25.97
N GLY A 184 22.51 -30.47 -26.17
CA GLY A 184 23.30 -30.55 -27.40
C GLY A 184 24.73 -30.17 -27.00
N ASN A 185 25.56 -31.17 -26.69
CA ASN A 185 26.96 -31.03 -26.33
C ASN A 185 27.77 -30.66 -27.57
N ASP A 186 28.81 -29.84 -27.39
CA ASP A 186 30.10 -30.07 -28.05
C ASP A 186 31.22 -29.63 -27.09
N GLU A 187 32.18 -30.54 -26.99
CA GLU A 187 33.34 -30.57 -26.11
C GLU A 187 34.44 -29.62 -26.61
N ASP A 188 35.31 -29.14 -25.71
CA ASP A 188 36.76 -29.24 -25.89
C ASP A 188 37.54 -28.69 -24.69
N ASN A 189 38.74 -29.23 -24.54
CA ASN A 189 39.37 -29.67 -23.31
C ASN A 189 40.60 -28.82 -22.91
N ASP A 190 41.15 -29.14 -21.74
CA ASP A 190 42.58 -29.13 -21.36
C ASP A 190 43.29 -27.90 -20.72
N ASN A 191 43.66 -28.14 -19.46
CA ASN A 191 45.04 -28.16 -18.89
C ASN A 191 45.62 -26.97 -18.08
N ASN A 192 45.71 -27.22 -16.76
CA ASN A 192 46.89 -27.29 -15.87
C ASN A 192 47.78 -26.07 -15.51
N ASN A 193 47.99 -25.99 -14.18
CA ASN A 193 49.23 -25.75 -13.39
C ASN A 193 49.43 -24.43 -12.58
N ASP A 194 49.56 -24.67 -11.27
CA ASP A 194 50.54 -24.24 -10.27
C ASP A 194 50.88 -22.76 -9.95
N ASP A 195 50.82 -22.50 -8.63
CA ASP A 195 51.70 -21.73 -7.74
C ASP A 195 52.06 -20.27 -8.07
N ASN A 196 51.71 -19.32 -7.17
CA ASN A 196 52.72 -18.55 -6.39
C ASN A 196 52.10 -17.59 -5.34
N TYR A 197 52.78 -17.47 -4.19
CA TYR A 197 52.59 -16.43 -3.17
C TYR A 197 53.54 -15.25 -3.44
N GLY A 198 53.08 -13.99 -3.34
CA GLY A 198 53.98 -12.82 -3.31
C GLY A 198 53.32 -11.45 -3.41
N ASN A 199 53.24 -10.76 -2.26
CA ASN A 199 53.03 -9.33 -1.98
C ASN A 199 53.12 -8.29 -3.12
N ASN A 200 52.20 -7.32 -3.16
CA ASN A 200 52.47 -5.90 -2.82
C ASN A 200 51.26 -4.97 -3.07
N ALA A 201 50.99 -4.13 -2.05
CA ALA A 201 50.60 -2.71 -2.09
C ALA A 201 49.52 -2.18 -3.07
N ALA A 202 48.49 -1.63 -2.42
CA ALA A 202 47.76 -0.40 -2.74
C ALA A 202 46.68 -0.40 -3.83
N ALA A 203 45.54 0.15 -3.40
CA ALA A 203 44.44 0.76 -4.13
C ALA A 203 43.29 -0.17 -4.60
N ASP A 204 42.11 0.35 -4.31
CA ASP A 204 40.83 0.17 -4.99
C ASP A 204 39.87 -0.94 -4.53
N ASP A 205 38.69 -0.45 -4.10
CA ASP A 205 37.35 -1.03 -4.20
C ASP A 205 37.18 -2.55 -4.11
N ASP A 206 36.54 -3.01 -3.03
CA ASP A 206 36.04 -4.38 -2.95
C ASP A 206 34.58 -4.40 -2.45
N ASP A 207 33.67 -4.11 -3.39
CA ASP A 207 32.30 -4.62 -3.39
C ASP A 207 32.36 -6.07 -3.89
N ASN A 208 32.48 -7.05 -2.98
CA ASN A 208 32.33 -8.45 -3.37
C ASN A 208 31.71 -9.33 -2.27
N TYR A 209 30.39 -9.46 -2.34
CA TYR A 209 29.72 -10.70 -1.94
C TYR A 209 28.91 -11.19 -3.15
N ASP A 210 29.59 -11.98 -3.99
CA ASP A 210 28.96 -12.96 -4.86
C ASP A 210 28.36 -14.08 -4.00
N ASP A 211 27.04 -14.23 -4.04
CA ASP A 211 26.41 -15.52 -3.82
C ASP A 211 25.44 -15.78 -4.97
N GLY A 212 25.90 -16.67 -5.85
CA GLY A 212 25.21 -17.16 -7.01
C GLY A 212 23.98 -17.97 -6.62
N LEU A 213 22.81 -17.33 -6.66
CA LEU A 213 21.53 -18.03 -6.72
C LEU A 213 20.74 -17.53 -7.94
N LYS A 214 20.92 -18.21 -9.09
CA LYS A 214 20.04 -18.07 -10.25
C LYS A 214 18.69 -18.71 -9.94
N SER A 215 17.81 -17.95 -9.27
CA SER A 215 16.42 -18.31 -8.99
C SER A 215 15.50 -17.61 -10.00
N SER A 216 15.09 -18.34 -11.04
CA SER A 216 14.08 -17.89 -11.99
C SER A 216 12.68 -18.10 -11.41
N SER A 217 12.25 -17.18 -10.56
CA SER A 217 10.84 -16.99 -10.17
C SER A 217 10.34 -15.67 -10.76
N PRO A 218 9.13 -15.61 -11.36
CA PRO A 218 8.63 -14.40 -12.03
C PRO A 218 8.39 -13.21 -11.08
N TYR A 219 8.58 -13.38 -9.78
CA TYR A 219 8.39 -12.34 -8.74
C TYR A 219 9.69 -11.80 -8.14
N HIS A 220 10.86 -12.11 -8.72
CA HIS A 220 12.13 -11.65 -8.19
C HIS A 220 12.54 -10.28 -8.78
N HIS A 221 11.97 -9.19 -8.28
CA HIS A 221 12.50 -7.86 -8.55
C HIS A 221 13.68 -7.58 -7.61
N LYS A 222 14.91 -7.78 -8.10
CA LYS A 222 16.17 -7.52 -7.39
C LYS A 222 16.43 -6.01 -7.24
N LYS A 223 15.56 -5.32 -6.48
CA LYS A 223 15.72 -3.91 -6.11
C LYS A 223 15.28 -3.69 -4.66
N THR A 224 16.23 -3.43 -3.77
CA THR A 224 15.95 -3.03 -2.39
C THR A 224 15.08 -1.78 -2.41
N THR A 225 13.82 -1.91 -1.99
CA THR A 225 12.85 -0.81 -1.93
C THR A 225 12.57 -0.50 -0.46
N LEU A 226 12.93 0.70 -0.03
CA LEU A 226 12.61 1.16 1.33
C LEU A 226 11.18 1.73 1.33
N ILE A 227 10.30 1.12 2.12
CA ILE A 227 8.97 1.67 2.42
C ILE A 227 9.11 2.59 3.63
N THR A 228 8.51 3.77 3.58
CA THR A 228 8.53 4.74 4.69
C THR A 228 7.13 5.23 5.03
N GLY A 229 6.99 6.03 6.10
CA GLY A 229 5.70 6.60 6.50
C GLY A 229 4.80 5.66 7.31
N MET A 230 3.50 5.94 7.33
CA MET A 230 2.53 5.21 8.15
C MET A 230 2.41 3.73 7.74
N SER A 231 2.44 3.43 6.44
CA SER A 231 2.43 2.06 5.92
C SER A 231 3.63 1.28 6.45
N ALA A 232 4.82 1.87 6.42
CA ALA A 232 6.03 1.25 6.97
C ALA A 232 5.94 1.05 8.48
N GLY A 233 5.43 2.02 9.23
CA GLY A 233 5.22 1.90 10.67
C GLY A 233 4.27 0.75 11.02
N LEU A 234 3.18 0.60 10.26
CA LEU A 234 2.22 -0.48 10.42
C LEU A 234 2.83 -1.85 10.07
N LEU A 235 3.51 -1.95 8.94
CA LEU A 235 4.20 -3.19 8.53
C LEU A 235 5.30 -3.58 9.51
N SER A 236 6.10 -2.62 9.97
CA SER A 236 7.15 -2.84 10.97
C SER A 236 6.57 -3.34 12.30
N SER A 237 5.45 -2.78 12.74
CA SER A 237 4.73 -3.26 13.93
C SER A 237 4.18 -4.67 13.72
N CYS A 238 3.65 -4.98 12.53
CA CYS A 238 3.18 -6.33 12.20
C CYS A 238 4.31 -7.36 12.27
N LEU A 239 5.44 -7.07 11.63
CA LEU A 239 6.64 -7.92 11.63
C LEU A 239 7.18 -8.14 13.04
N SER A 240 7.14 -7.12 13.89
CA SER A 240 7.63 -7.21 15.28
C SER A 240 6.70 -8.00 16.21
N ARG A 241 5.48 -8.32 15.76
CA ARG A 241 4.40 -8.96 16.54
C ARG A 241 3.89 -10.25 15.90
N ASP A 242 4.65 -10.82 14.96
CA ASP A 242 4.31 -12.04 14.22
C ASP A 242 2.92 -11.99 13.56
N MET A 243 2.47 -10.80 13.15
CA MET A 243 1.24 -10.61 12.38
C MET A 243 1.57 -10.72 10.89
N ALA A 244 0.86 -11.60 10.18
CA ALA A 244 1.00 -11.72 8.73
C ALA A 244 0.68 -10.37 8.08
N CYS A 245 1.57 -9.90 7.21
CA CYS A 245 1.37 -8.63 6.53
C CYS A 245 1.83 -8.66 5.08
N SER A 246 1.19 -7.81 4.28
CA SER A 246 1.51 -7.62 2.87
C SER A 246 1.55 -6.13 2.51
N ALA A 247 2.39 -5.77 1.56
CA ALA A 247 2.38 -4.45 0.92
C ALA A 247 2.09 -4.62 -0.57
N VAL A 248 1.04 -3.96 -1.05
CA VAL A 248 0.73 -3.86 -2.47
C VAL A 248 1.12 -2.46 -2.91
N LEU A 249 2.08 -2.38 -3.82
CA LEU A 249 2.76 -1.17 -4.20
C LEU A 249 2.56 -0.87 -5.68
N VAL A 250 2.42 0.40 -6.04
CA VAL A 250 2.37 0.84 -7.44
C VAL A 250 3.27 2.05 -7.66
N GLN A 251 3.95 2.11 -8.79
CA GLN A 251 4.72 3.30 -9.16
C GLN A 251 3.78 4.46 -9.48
N THR A 252 4.05 5.64 -8.90
CA THR A 252 3.19 6.80 -9.07
C THR A 252 3.97 8.12 -9.04
N ALA A 253 3.41 9.15 -9.69
CA ALA A 253 4.01 10.47 -9.72
C ALA A 253 3.83 11.16 -8.36
N SER A 254 4.88 11.82 -7.87
CA SER A 254 4.79 12.57 -6.61
C SER A 254 3.96 13.85 -6.79
N GLY A 255 3.13 14.18 -5.80
CA GLY A 255 2.32 15.40 -5.76
C GLY A 255 1.09 15.44 -6.68
N VAL A 256 0.80 14.38 -7.45
CA VAL A 256 -0.35 14.32 -8.35
C VAL A 256 -1.23 13.11 -7.98
N PRO A 257 -2.53 13.29 -7.69
CA PRO A 257 -3.43 12.17 -7.44
C PRO A 257 -3.49 11.19 -8.62
N ASP A 258 -3.44 9.89 -8.33
CA ASP A 258 -3.34 8.83 -9.33
C ASP A 258 -4.44 7.75 -9.17
N PRO A 259 -5.70 8.04 -9.56
CA PRO A 259 -6.78 7.05 -9.49
C PRO A 259 -6.54 5.78 -10.32
N GLU A 260 -5.75 5.86 -11.39
CA GLU A 260 -5.36 4.69 -12.18
C GLU A 260 -4.43 3.77 -11.37
N GLY A 261 -3.46 4.34 -10.65
CA GLY A 261 -2.63 3.59 -9.71
C GLY A 261 -3.48 2.91 -8.63
N ALA A 262 -4.43 3.63 -8.05
CA ALA A 262 -5.37 3.07 -7.07
C ALA A 262 -6.22 1.93 -7.64
N ALA A 263 -6.67 2.04 -8.90
CA ALA A 263 -7.40 0.97 -9.60
C ALA A 263 -6.55 -0.30 -9.76
N LEU A 264 -5.26 -0.15 -10.11
CA LEU A 264 -4.34 -1.28 -10.23
C LEU A 264 -4.10 -1.98 -8.89
N LEU A 265 -3.89 -1.21 -7.81
CA LEU A 265 -3.79 -1.77 -6.46
C LEU A 265 -5.03 -2.59 -6.10
N LEU A 266 -6.21 -2.07 -6.41
CA LEU A 266 -7.51 -2.72 -6.15
C LEU A 266 -7.73 -4.00 -6.98
N GLN A 267 -7.28 -4.02 -8.24
CA GLN A 267 -7.31 -5.24 -9.05
C GLN A 267 -6.44 -6.34 -8.44
N THR A 268 -5.21 -5.99 -8.05
CA THR A 268 -4.27 -6.95 -7.45
C THR A 268 -4.78 -7.54 -6.15
N ILE A 269 -5.31 -6.72 -5.25
CA ILE A 269 -5.90 -7.22 -3.99
C ILE A 269 -7.14 -8.07 -4.23
N SER A 270 -7.97 -7.76 -5.24
CA SER A 270 -9.12 -8.60 -5.62
C SER A 270 -8.71 -9.97 -6.16
N GLU A 271 -7.49 -10.13 -6.68
CA GLU A 271 -6.94 -11.40 -7.14
C GLU A 271 -6.29 -12.22 -6.01
N MET A 272 -6.06 -11.62 -4.83
CA MET A 272 -5.45 -12.31 -3.69
C MET A 272 -6.43 -13.32 -3.07
N PRO A 273 -6.05 -14.60 -2.91
CA PRO A 273 -6.97 -15.67 -2.52
C PRO A 273 -7.53 -15.57 -1.10
N HIS A 274 -6.92 -14.73 -0.25
CA HIS A 274 -7.30 -14.56 1.15
C HIS A 274 -8.17 -13.32 1.41
N VAL A 275 -8.38 -12.47 0.40
CA VAL A 275 -9.14 -11.23 0.55
C VAL A 275 -10.51 -11.38 -0.12
N PRO A 276 -11.63 -11.34 0.63
CA PRO A 276 -12.97 -11.52 0.07
C PRO A 276 -13.47 -10.23 -0.59
N LEU A 277 -12.82 -9.79 -1.67
CA LEU A 277 -13.06 -8.49 -2.31
C LEU A 277 -13.34 -8.62 -3.82
N GLU A 278 -14.59 -8.40 -4.20
CA GLU A 278 -15.01 -8.22 -5.60
C GLU A 278 -15.40 -6.76 -5.82
N LEU A 279 -14.61 -6.03 -6.62
CA LEU A 279 -14.85 -4.62 -6.92
C LEU A 279 -14.77 -4.32 -8.42
N ASP A 280 -15.73 -3.56 -8.94
CA ASP A 280 -15.62 -2.92 -10.25
C ASP A 280 -14.80 -1.63 -10.11
N VAL A 281 -13.56 -1.65 -10.63
CA VAL A 281 -12.65 -0.48 -10.65
C VAL A 281 -12.90 0.48 -11.81
N GLY A 282 -13.84 0.18 -12.72
CA GLY A 282 -14.18 1.02 -13.87
C GLY A 282 -14.46 2.50 -13.54
N PRO A 283 -15.12 2.83 -12.41
CA PRO A 283 -15.31 4.22 -11.98
C PRO A 283 -14.00 4.98 -11.71
N LEU A 284 -13.02 4.36 -11.03
CA LEU A 284 -11.72 4.98 -10.77
C LEU A 284 -10.94 5.24 -12.06
N LEU A 285 -11.01 4.30 -13.01
CA LEU A 285 -10.39 4.48 -14.33
C LEU A 285 -11.01 5.65 -15.11
N LYS A 286 -12.33 5.86 -14.98
CA LYS A 286 -13.02 7.00 -15.58
C LYS A 286 -12.59 8.32 -14.92
N GLU A 287 -12.53 8.34 -13.59
CA GLU A 287 -12.11 9.51 -12.81
C GLU A 287 -10.65 9.89 -13.10
N GLY A 288 -9.73 8.92 -13.13
CA GLY A 288 -8.32 9.16 -13.46
C GLY A 288 -8.13 9.81 -14.84
N ARG A 289 -8.89 9.36 -15.85
CA ARG A 289 -8.88 9.99 -17.18
C ARG A 289 -9.37 11.44 -17.15
N GLU A 290 -10.40 11.73 -16.36
CA GLU A 290 -10.98 13.07 -16.25
C GLU A 290 -10.03 14.04 -15.51
N ILE A 291 -9.41 13.60 -14.41
CA ILE A 291 -8.40 14.40 -13.67
C ILE A 291 -7.23 14.75 -14.58
N LYS A 292 -6.70 13.76 -15.32
CA LYS A 292 -5.60 13.99 -16.28
C LYS A 292 -5.99 14.97 -17.39
N ARG A 293 -7.21 14.87 -17.93
CA ARG A 293 -7.71 15.79 -18.95
C ARG A 293 -7.74 17.24 -18.45
N ARG A 294 -8.33 17.47 -17.28
CA ARG A 294 -8.42 18.82 -16.67
C ARG A 294 -7.04 19.40 -16.37
N LEU A 295 -6.12 18.58 -15.87
CA LEU A 295 -4.75 19.01 -15.61
C LEU A 295 -4.04 19.42 -16.90
N ALA A 296 -4.14 18.62 -17.97
CA ALA A 296 -3.55 18.94 -19.27
C ALA A 296 -4.10 20.24 -19.85
N GLU A 297 -5.42 20.46 -19.76
CA GLU A 297 -6.09 21.70 -20.18
C GLU A 297 -5.58 22.92 -19.39
N THR A 298 -5.41 22.78 -18.08
CA THR A 298 -4.90 23.84 -17.18
C THR A 298 -3.44 24.19 -17.49
N ILE A 299 -2.59 23.18 -17.69
CA ILE A 299 -1.18 23.41 -18.06
C ILE A 299 -1.10 24.12 -19.42
N ALA A 300 -1.91 23.69 -20.39
CA ALA A 300 -1.96 24.30 -21.72
C ALA A 300 -2.51 25.75 -21.70
N SER A 301 -3.39 26.10 -20.76
CA SER A 301 -3.86 27.48 -20.60
C SER A 301 -2.80 28.38 -19.94
N LEU A 302 -2.09 27.88 -18.93
CA LEU A 302 -1.00 28.61 -18.26
C LEU A 302 0.15 28.91 -19.24
N LYS A 303 0.60 27.93 -20.02
CA LYS A 303 1.64 28.15 -21.04
C LYS A 303 1.25 29.24 -22.04
N ARG A 304 0.00 29.24 -22.51
CA ARG A 304 -0.51 30.28 -23.42
C ARG A 304 -0.54 31.67 -22.76
N GLN A 305 -0.80 31.75 -21.45
CA GLN A 305 -0.73 33.02 -20.72
C GLN A 305 0.71 33.52 -20.59
N GLU A 306 1.66 32.64 -20.29
CA GLU A 306 3.09 32.96 -20.22
C GLU A 306 3.64 33.42 -21.58
N GLU A 307 3.28 32.72 -22.67
CA GLU A 307 3.67 33.08 -24.04
C GLU A 307 3.04 34.42 -24.49
N ALA A 308 1.79 34.69 -24.11
CA ALA A 308 1.14 35.97 -24.40
C ALA A 308 1.75 37.15 -23.60
N GLN A 309 2.19 36.90 -22.37
CA GLN A 309 2.89 37.89 -21.53
C GLN A 309 4.35 38.09 -21.94
N ALA A 310 4.98 37.11 -22.61
CA ALA A 310 6.37 37.17 -23.07
C ALA A 310 6.55 37.90 -24.42
N THR A 311 5.55 38.66 -24.91
CA THR A 311 5.73 39.50 -26.10
C THR A 311 6.72 40.65 -25.80
N PRO A 312 7.84 40.78 -26.55
CA PRO A 312 8.79 41.86 -26.31
C PRO A 312 8.16 43.20 -26.69
N TYR A 313 8.29 44.21 -25.83
CA TYR A 313 8.10 45.61 -26.24
C TYR A 313 8.90 45.85 -27.53
N PRO A 314 8.30 46.39 -28.61
CA PRO A 314 9.04 46.69 -29.81
C PRO A 314 10.10 47.75 -29.50
N ALA A 315 11.37 47.35 -29.54
CA ALA A 315 12.48 48.28 -29.52
C ALA A 315 12.42 49.15 -30.79
N GLY A 316 12.19 50.45 -30.61
CA GLY A 316 12.45 51.45 -31.65
C GLY A 316 11.25 52.30 -32.05
N ARG A 317 10.98 53.35 -31.28
CA ARG A 317 10.62 54.66 -31.84
C ARG A 317 11.16 55.76 -30.94
N SER A 318 12.33 56.29 -31.32
CA SER A 318 12.86 57.52 -30.77
C SER A 318 11.88 58.66 -31.11
N MET A 319 11.14 59.15 -30.13
CA MET A 319 10.46 60.45 -30.24
C MET A 319 11.52 61.54 -30.08
N MET A 320 11.93 62.16 -31.18
CA MET A 320 12.60 63.46 -31.15
C MET A 320 11.53 64.51 -30.87
N TYR A 321 11.57 65.12 -29.68
CA TYR A 321 10.92 66.41 -29.45
C TYR A 321 11.79 67.48 -30.11
N GLY A 322 11.21 68.20 -31.07
CA GLY A 322 11.76 69.42 -31.68
C GLY A 322 10.81 70.58 -31.46
#